data_AF-A0A9D4JJY9-F1
#
_entry.id   AF-A0A9D4JJY9-F1
#
_cell.length_a   1.000
_cell.length_b   1.000
_cell.length_c   1.000
_cell.angle_alpha   90.00
_cell.angle_beta   90.00
_cell.angle_gamma   90.00
#
_symmetry.space_group_name_H-M   'P 1'
#
loop_
_entity.id
_entity.type
_entity.pdbx_description
1 polymer ?
#
loop_
_entity_poly.entity_id
_entity_poly.type
_entity_poly.pdbx_seq_one_letter_code
_entity_poly.pdbx_strand_id
1 'polypeptide(L)'
;MSNFTECPIFPDNPSRCTNLIAVRRTSAAISLIGCIFSIFVIWLYKRYIAFSQRLIMYMGIAGLGMSIAFLMGSLHPDGVLCDFQAYLMTVFEWGVLLWISCVTFNLTINVLWKKTTEKYEWLYHVVCWGLALSIACVPFIGNHYGPAGAWCWVVEDWRWRLGIWYGPQIVALFILMIVYIYISCVLSRKVSTWEGTYDPNTERTKQLLKEDIRPLRLYPFVYLAISIFPIIN
;
A
#
# COMPACT_ATOMS: atom_id res chain seq x y z
N MET A 1 -38.28 -1.93 13.76
CA MET A 1 -37.88 -0.52 13.54
C MET A 1 -36.37 -0.47 13.39
N SER A 2 -35.88 -0.55 12.16
CA SER A 2 -34.46 -0.43 11.84
C SER A 2 -34.11 1.04 11.77
N ASN A 3 -33.38 1.55 12.76
CA ASN A 3 -32.86 2.91 12.78
C ASN A 3 -32.04 3.17 11.51
N PHE A 4 -32.58 3.97 10.60
CA PHE A 4 -31.81 4.53 9.49
C PHE A 4 -30.71 5.38 10.09
N THR A 5 -29.48 4.91 9.92
CA THR A 5 -28.27 5.54 10.41
C THR A 5 -28.10 6.83 9.61
N GLU A 6 -28.26 7.98 10.26
CA GLU A 6 -28.09 9.30 9.66
C GLU A 6 -26.69 9.39 9.06
N CYS A 7 -26.62 9.63 7.74
CA CYS A 7 -25.37 9.75 7.01
C CYS A 7 -25.06 11.23 6.81
N PRO A 8 -24.05 11.81 7.50
CA PRO A 8 -23.81 13.25 7.48
C PRO A 8 -23.41 13.79 6.09
N ILE A 9 -22.93 12.93 5.18
CA ILE A 9 -22.49 13.34 3.83
C ILE A 9 -23.67 13.61 2.88
N PHE A 10 -24.76 12.83 3.00
CA PHE A 10 -25.88 12.87 2.06
C PHE A 10 -27.20 13.04 2.83
N PRO A 11 -27.44 14.23 3.41
CA PRO A 11 -28.65 14.49 4.20
C PRO A 11 -29.93 14.28 3.36
N ASP A 12 -29.89 14.59 2.05
CA ASP A 12 -31.06 14.49 1.18
C ASP A 12 -31.28 13.12 0.53
N ASN A 13 -30.30 12.21 0.58
CA ASN A 13 -30.33 10.93 -0.17
C ASN A 13 -29.65 9.77 0.58
N PRO A 14 -30.33 9.14 1.55
CA PRO A 14 -29.75 8.07 2.38
C PRO A 14 -29.37 6.81 1.58
N SER A 15 -30.02 6.56 0.43
CA SER A 15 -29.72 5.43 -0.45
C SER A 15 -28.30 5.47 -1.03
N ARG A 16 -27.73 6.67 -1.26
CA ARG A 16 -26.36 6.84 -1.74
C ARG A 16 -25.34 6.38 -0.72
N CYS A 17 -25.61 6.61 0.56
CA CYS A 17 -24.74 6.19 1.65
C CYS A 17 -24.68 4.66 1.78
N THR A 18 -25.84 4.00 1.70
CA THR A 18 -25.92 2.52 1.69
C THR A 18 -25.14 1.93 0.51
N ASN A 19 -25.28 2.51 -0.68
CA ASN A 19 -24.55 2.06 -1.87
C ASN A 19 -23.04 2.23 -1.71
N LEU A 20 -22.59 3.38 -1.20
CA LEU A 20 -21.17 3.65 -0.96
C LEU A 20 -20.56 2.64 0.04
N ILE A 21 -21.29 2.32 1.10
CA ILE A 21 -20.86 1.35 2.10
C ILE A 21 -20.84 -0.07 1.53
N ALA A 22 -21.85 -0.43 0.73
CA ALA A 22 -21.89 -1.72 0.06
C ALA A 22 -20.67 -1.89 -0.86
N VAL A 23 -20.37 -0.89 -1.70
CA VAL A 23 -19.19 -0.89 -2.59
C VAL A 23 -17.88 -0.98 -1.79
N ARG A 24 -17.75 -0.22 -0.70
CA ARG A 24 -16.58 -0.27 0.18
C ARG A 24 -16.37 -1.67 0.75
N ARG A 25 -17.42 -2.28 1.32
CA ARG A 25 -17.34 -3.60 1.97
C ARG A 25 -17.04 -4.71 0.98
N THR A 26 -17.66 -4.69 -0.19
CA THR A 26 -17.38 -5.68 -1.24
C THR A 26 -15.96 -5.54 -1.76
N SER A 27 -15.48 -4.32 -1.99
CA SER A 27 -14.10 -4.05 -2.41
C SER A 27 -13.11 -4.55 -1.35
N ALA A 28 -13.32 -4.21 -0.08
CA ALA A 28 -12.46 -4.65 1.02
C ALA A 28 -12.46 -6.18 1.19
N ALA A 29 -13.59 -6.85 1.01
CA ALA A 29 -13.68 -8.31 1.07
C ALA A 29 -12.92 -8.99 -0.08
N ILE A 30 -13.04 -8.47 -1.31
CA ILE A 30 -12.28 -8.96 -2.46
C ILE A 30 -10.78 -8.77 -2.23
N SER A 31 -10.36 -7.60 -1.76
CA SER A 31 -8.97 -7.30 -1.43
C SER A 31 -8.44 -8.20 -0.32
N LEU A 32 -9.25 -8.47 0.71
CA LEU A 32 -8.91 -9.39 1.80
C LEU A 32 -8.63 -10.79 1.26
N ILE A 33 -9.56 -11.35 0.47
CA ILE A 33 -9.40 -12.67 -0.15
C ILE A 33 -8.14 -12.70 -1.03
N GLY A 34 -7.92 -11.66 -1.85
CA GLY A 34 -6.74 -11.55 -2.70
C GLY A 34 -5.43 -11.54 -1.90
N CYS A 35 -5.37 -10.81 -0.80
CA CYS A 35 -4.18 -10.76 0.05
C CYS A 35 -3.94 -12.10 0.78
N ILE A 36 -5.00 -12.74 1.30
CA ILE A 36 -4.91 -14.07 1.94
C ILE A 36 -4.38 -15.08 0.92
N PHE A 37 -4.97 -15.10 -0.27
CA PHE A 37 -4.55 -15.99 -1.35
C PHE A 37 -3.08 -15.76 -1.74
N SER A 38 -2.65 -14.50 -1.88
CA SER A 38 -1.26 -14.17 -2.23
C SER A 38 -0.27 -14.67 -1.18
N ILE A 39 -0.56 -14.42 0.10
CA ILE A 39 0.29 -14.89 1.21
C ILE A 39 0.31 -16.43 1.25
N PHE A 40 -0.85 -17.07 1.08
CA PHE A 40 -0.97 -18.52 1.07
C PHE A 40 -0.15 -19.16 -0.06
N VAL A 41 -0.19 -18.60 -1.27
CA VAL A 41 0.61 -19.06 -2.41
C VAL A 41 2.11 -18.91 -2.15
N ILE A 42 2.55 -17.77 -1.61
CA ILE A 42 3.97 -17.54 -1.27
C ILE A 42 4.45 -18.58 -0.24
N TRP A 43 3.61 -18.87 0.75
CA TRP A 43 3.88 -19.86 1.79
C TRP A 43 3.92 -21.29 1.23
N LEU A 44 2.88 -21.69 0.47
CA LEU A 44 2.72 -23.04 -0.09
C LEU A 44 3.89 -23.43 -1.00
N TYR A 45 4.31 -22.52 -1.88
CA TYR A 45 5.43 -22.77 -2.79
C TYR A 45 6.80 -22.43 -2.20
N LYS A 46 6.87 -22.12 -0.90
CA LYS A 46 8.10 -21.72 -0.19
C LYS A 46 8.87 -20.59 -0.89
N ARG A 47 8.15 -19.70 -1.60
CA ARG A 47 8.77 -18.58 -2.32
C ARG A 47 9.39 -17.55 -1.37
N TYR A 48 9.02 -17.57 -0.09
CA TYR A 48 9.61 -16.75 0.97
C TYR A 48 11.13 -16.97 1.18
N ILE A 49 11.73 -18.01 0.58
CA ILE A 49 13.19 -18.15 0.56
C ILE A 49 13.83 -16.99 -0.22
N ALA A 50 13.17 -16.47 -1.26
CA ALA A 50 13.61 -15.29 -1.98
C ALA A 50 13.25 -14.01 -1.20
N PHE A 51 14.25 -13.18 -0.92
CA PHE A 51 14.06 -11.95 -0.13
C PHE A 51 13.01 -11.00 -0.74
N SER A 52 12.99 -10.80 -2.06
CA SER A 52 11.97 -9.98 -2.74
C SER A 52 10.54 -10.46 -2.45
N GLN A 53 10.33 -11.78 -2.39
CA GLN A 53 9.02 -12.37 -2.15
C GLN A 53 8.61 -12.25 -0.67
N ARG A 54 9.58 -12.22 0.28
CA ARG A 54 9.28 -11.88 1.69
C ARG A 54 8.79 -10.44 1.82
N LEU A 55 9.43 -9.49 1.14
CA LEU A 55 9.00 -8.10 1.14
C LEU A 55 7.57 -7.95 0.59
N ILE A 56 7.24 -8.66 -0.49
CA ILE A 56 5.88 -8.69 -1.06
C ILE A 56 4.90 -9.31 -0.06
N MET A 57 5.30 -10.35 0.67
CA MET A 57 4.47 -10.96 1.71
C MET A 57 4.18 -9.97 2.86
N TYR A 58 5.17 -9.20 3.31
CA TYR A 58 4.96 -8.16 4.33
C TYR A 58 4.05 -7.03 3.87
N MET A 59 4.19 -6.61 2.61
CA MET A 59 3.22 -5.69 1.97
C MET A 59 1.82 -6.30 1.95
N GLY A 60 1.70 -7.60 1.65
CA GLY A 60 0.43 -8.32 1.69
C GLY A 60 -0.19 -8.36 3.10
N ILE A 61 0.63 -8.52 4.15
CA ILE A 61 0.18 -8.46 5.55
C ILE A 61 -0.35 -7.06 5.88
N ALA A 62 0.33 -6.00 5.43
CA ALA A 62 -0.19 -4.64 5.56
C ALA A 62 -1.52 -4.47 4.81
N GLY A 63 -1.64 -5.01 3.59
CA GLY A 63 -2.88 -5.00 2.81
C GLY A 63 -4.03 -5.78 3.46
N LEU A 64 -3.74 -6.88 4.15
CA LEU A 64 -4.72 -7.59 4.98
C LEU A 64 -5.23 -6.72 6.12
N GLY A 65 -4.31 -6.10 6.87
CA GLY A 65 -4.65 -5.20 7.97
C GLY A 65 -5.50 -4.02 7.49
N MET A 66 -5.13 -3.42 6.36
CA MET A 66 -5.90 -2.36 5.71
C MET A 66 -7.32 -2.84 5.36
N SER A 67 -7.46 -4.00 4.72
CA SER A 67 -8.76 -4.56 4.34
C SER A 67 -9.64 -4.85 5.56
N ILE A 68 -9.06 -5.37 6.64
CA ILE A 68 -9.76 -5.59 7.93
C ILE A 68 -10.23 -4.26 8.51
N ALA A 69 -9.37 -3.24 8.52
CA ALA A 69 -9.72 -1.91 9.02
C ALA A 69 -10.84 -1.25 8.18
N PHE A 70 -10.88 -1.49 6.86
CA PHE A 70 -12.00 -1.06 6.03
C PHE A 70 -13.30 -1.83 6.29
N LEU A 71 -13.23 -3.11 6.68
CA LEU A 71 -14.40 -3.93 7.02
C LEU A 71 -14.95 -3.64 8.42
N MET A 72 -14.09 -3.25 9.36
CA MET A 72 -14.51 -2.78 10.70
C MET A 72 -15.37 -1.52 10.63
N GLY A 73 -15.33 -0.79 9.51
CA GLY A 73 -16.18 0.35 9.22
C GLY A 73 -17.68 0.07 9.31
N SER A 74 -18.28 0.50 10.42
CA SER A 74 -19.71 0.68 10.57
C SER A 74 -20.08 2.17 10.53
N LEU A 75 -21.34 2.48 10.19
CA LEU A 75 -21.96 3.79 10.40
C LEU A 75 -22.14 3.99 11.92
N HIS A 76 -21.05 4.15 12.67
CA HIS A 76 -21.14 4.51 14.08
C HIS A 76 -20.86 6.01 14.23
N PRO A 77 -21.60 6.72 15.10
CA PRO A 77 -21.24 8.08 15.49
C PRO A 77 -19.88 8.08 16.21
N ASP A 78 -19.32 9.28 16.40
CA ASP A 78 -18.08 9.57 17.12
C ASP A 78 -17.86 8.64 18.33
N GLY A 79 -16.68 8.03 18.41
CA GLY A 79 -16.32 7.16 19.52
C GLY A 79 -14.99 6.43 19.33
N VAL A 80 -14.52 5.82 20.41
CA VAL A 80 -13.19 5.17 20.48
C VAL A 80 -12.96 4.10 19.40
N LEU A 81 -14.03 3.44 18.93
CA LEU A 81 -13.94 2.44 17.87
C LEU A 81 -13.72 3.09 16.49
N CYS A 82 -14.26 4.28 16.28
CA CYS A 82 -14.08 5.08 15.06
C CYS A 82 -12.61 5.54 14.96
N ASP A 83 -12.07 6.07 16.07
CA ASP A 83 -10.67 6.51 16.13
C ASP A 83 -9.70 5.35 15.99
N PHE A 84 -10.00 4.20 16.62
CA PHE A 84 -9.20 3.00 16.48
C PHE A 84 -9.18 2.49 15.04
N GLN A 85 -10.33 2.50 14.35
CA GLN A 85 -10.41 2.15 12.94
C GLN A 85 -9.61 3.13 12.07
N ALA A 86 -9.75 4.44 12.31
CA ALA A 86 -9.03 5.49 11.57
C ALA A 86 -7.51 5.34 11.74
N TYR A 87 -7.07 5.06 12.96
CA TYR A 87 -5.68 4.76 13.30
C TYR A 87 -5.19 3.52 12.55
N LEU A 88 -5.90 2.38 12.65
CA LEU A 88 -5.50 1.15 11.97
C LEU A 88 -5.43 1.34 10.45
N MET A 89 -6.42 2.01 9.85
CA MET A 89 -6.37 2.33 8.42
C MET A 89 -5.11 3.13 8.10
N THR A 90 -4.82 4.20 8.85
CA THR A 90 -3.63 5.04 8.63
C THR A 90 -2.32 4.24 8.77
N VAL A 91 -2.19 3.40 9.79
CA VAL A 91 -0.99 2.55 10.00
C VAL A 91 -0.78 1.62 8.81
N PHE A 92 -1.81 0.89 8.40
CA PHE A 92 -1.65 -0.12 7.36
C PHE A 92 -1.52 0.49 5.95
N GLU A 93 -2.15 1.64 5.70
CA GLU A 93 -1.97 2.37 4.44
C GLU A 93 -0.53 2.85 4.27
N TRP A 94 0.03 3.47 5.31
CA TRP A 94 1.45 3.82 5.37
C TRP A 94 2.36 2.60 5.30
N GLY A 95 1.96 1.50 5.95
CA GLY A 95 2.67 0.23 5.86
C GLY A 95 2.78 -0.27 4.42
N VAL A 96 1.68 -0.27 3.65
CA VAL A 96 1.70 -0.67 2.24
C VAL A 96 2.63 0.23 1.43
N LEU A 97 2.55 1.56 1.60
CA LEU A 97 3.38 2.53 0.89
C LEU A 97 4.89 2.39 1.21
N LEU A 98 5.23 2.14 2.47
CA LEU A 98 6.61 1.95 2.90
C LEU A 98 7.15 0.59 2.41
N TRP A 99 6.36 -0.48 2.52
CA TRP A 99 6.79 -1.80 2.03
C TRP A 99 7.01 -1.81 0.52
N ILE A 100 6.14 -1.19 -0.29
CA ILE A 100 6.40 -1.09 -1.73
C ILE A 100 7.66 -0.27 -2.01
N SER A 101 7.90 0.80 -1.26
CA SER A 101 9.13 1.60 -1.39
C SER A 101 10.37 0.77 -1.08
N CYS A 102 10.31 -0.09 -0.06
CA CYS A 102 11.38 -1.01 0.28
C CYS A 102 11.59 -2.10 -0.77
N VAL A 103 10.52 -2.62 -1.39
CA VAL A 103 10.62 -3.55 -2.53
C VAL A 103 11.37 -2.87 -3.69
N THR A 104 10.98 -1.65 -4.05
CA THR A 104 11.63 -0.88 -5.12
C THR A 104 13.08 -0.57 -4.80
N PHE A 105 13.38 -0.20 -3.55
CA PHE A 105 14.75 0.03 -3.11
C PHE A 105 15.59 -1.24 -3.22
N ASN A 106 15.13 -2.38 -2.68
CA ASN A 106 15.84 -3.66 -2.79
C ASN A 106 16.06 -4.07 -4.26
N LEU A 107 15.07 -3.87 -5.12
CA LEU A 107 15.18 -4.12 -6.55
C LEU A 107 16.26 -3.23 -7.20
N THR A 108 16.31 -1.95 -6.83
CA THR A 108 17.34 -1.01 -7.29
C THR A 108 18.74 -1.50 -6.91
N ILE A 109 18.94 -1.92 -5.66
CA ILE A 109 20.23 -2.45 -5.20
C ILE A 109 20.63 -3.71 -5.99
N ASN A 110 19.68 -4.63 -6.19
CA ASN A 110 19.94 -5.87 -6.92
C ASN A 110 20.28 -5.59 -8.39
N VAL A 111 19.56 -4.69 -9.06
CA VAL A 111 19.80 -4.40 -10.49
C VAL A 111 21.08 -3.60 -10.68
N LEU A 112 21.33 -2.56 -9.89
CA LEU A 112 22.49 -1.69 -10.09
C LEU A 112 23.78 -2.31 -9.58
N TRP A 113 23.75 -2.83 -8.35
CA TRP A 113 24.94 -3.25 -7.61
C TRP A 113 25.07 -4.76 -7.43
N LYS A 114 24.08 -5.57 -7.85
CA LYS A 114 24.07 -7.03 -7.67
C LYS A 114 24.31 -7.46 -6.21
N LYS A 115 23.85 -6.63 -5.25
CA LYS A 115 23.98 -6.89 -3.81
C LYS A 115 22.62 -7.27 -3.22
N THR A 116 22.63 -8.20 -2.28
CA THR A 116 21.46 -8.54 -1.46
C THR A 116 21.44 -7.68 -0.21
N THR A 117 20.23 -7.27 0.21
CA THR A 117 20.01 -6.49 1.43
C THR A 117 19.32 -7.29 2.53
N GLU A 118 19.22 -8.61 2.34
CA GLU A 118 18.56 -9.57 3.23
C GLU A 118 19.06 -9.49 4.68
N LYS A 119 20.36 -9.29 4.90
CA LYS A 119 20.94 -9.14 6.25
C LYS A 119 20.39 -7.94 7.03
N TYR A 120 19.76 -6.99 6.35
CA TYR A 120 19.17 -5.79 6.94
C TYR A 120 17.66 -5.90 7.08
N GLU A 121 17.05 -7.08 6.88
CA GLU A 121 15.60 -7.30 6.97
C GLU A 121 14.96 -6.72 8.24
N TRP A 122 15.63 -6.88 9.40
CA TRP A 122 15.14 -6.31 10.65
C TRP A 122 15.05 -4.77 10.62
N LEU A 123 15.97 -4.08 9.93
CA LEU A 123 15.92 -2.63 9.74
C LEU A 123 14.73 -2.24 8.87
N TYR A 124 14.42 -3.02 7.82
CA TYR A 124 13.22 -2.78 7.01
C TYR A 124 11.96 -2.85 7.87
N HIS A 125 11.84 -3.84 8.76
CA HIS A 125 10.71 -3.93 9.68
C HIS A 125 10.61 -2.73 10.62
N VAL A 126 11.72 -2.36 11.27
CA VAL A 126 11.75 -1.23 12.21
C VAL A 126 11.39 0.07 11.50
N VAL A 127 11.92 0.30 10.30
CA VAL A 127 11.62 1.52 9.53
C VAL A 127 10.18 1.51 9.02
N CYS A 128 9.72 0.44 8.36
CA CYS A 128 8.37 0.39 7.79
C CYS A 128 7.30 0.49 8.87
N TRP A 129 7.37 -0.36 9.89
CA TRP A 129 6.34 -0.38 10.93
C TRP A 129 6.51 0.78 11.91
N GLY A 130 7.73 1.12 12.31
CA GLY A 130 8.00 2.23 13.22
C GLY A 130 7.57 3.56 12.61
N LEU A 131 7.90 3.82 11.34
CA LEU A 131 7.48 5.04 10.67
C LEU A 131 5.96 5.07 10.46
N ALA A 132 5.34 3.98 10.01
CA ALA A 132 3.88 3.89 9.86
C ALA A 132 3.13 4.17 11.18
N LEU A 133 3.57 3.54 12.27
CA LEU A 133 3.01 3.77 13.61
C LEU A 133 3.22 5.22 14.07
N SER A 134 4.42 5.76 13.88
CA SER A 134 4.73 7.15 14.28
C SER A 134 3.87 8.17 13.56
N ILE A 135 3.66 8.01 12.25
CA ILE A 135 2.84 8.91 11.45
C ILE A 135 1.37 8.78 11.86
N ALA A 136 0.88 7.55 12.06
CA ALA A 136 -0.49 7.33 12.52
C ALA A 136 -0.75 7.86 13.95
N CYS A 137 0.29 8.09 14.75
CA CYS A 137 0.12 8.74 16.05
C CYS A 137 -0.09 10.26 15.94
N VAL A 138 0.34 10.89 14.84
CA VAL A 138 0.29 12.36 14.69
C VAL A 138 -1.13 12.92 14.81
N PRO A 139 -2.18 12.35 14.17
CA PRO A 139 -3.53 12.90 14.27
C PRO A 139 -4.15 12.80 15.67
N PHE A 140 -3.60 12.01 16.59
CA PHE A 140 -4.02 12.06 18.01
C PHE A 140 -3.62 13.37 18.69
N ILE A 141 -2.56 14.03 18.20
CA ILE A 141 -2.13 15.35 18.69
C ILE A 141 -3.11 16.38 18.13
N GLY A 142 -4.16 16.68 18.90
CA GLY A 142 -5.25 17.58 18.48
C GLY A 142 -6.58 16.88 18.20
N ASN A 143 -6.67 15.57 18.47
CA ASN A 143 -7.89 14.77 18.32
C ASN A 143 -8.53 14.92 16.92
N HIS A 144 -7.69 14.80 15.88
CA HIS A 144 -8.10 14.98 14.49
C HIS A 144 -8.69 13.70 13.87
N TYR A 145 -8.73 12.59 14.59
CA TYR A 145 -9.48 11.40 14.18
C TYR A 145 -10.97 11.56 14.47
N GLY A 146 -11.79 11.04 13.55
CA GLY A 146 -13.25 11.10 13.66
C GLY A 146 -13.95 10.67 12.37
N PRO A 147 -15.26 10.88 12.26
CA PRO A 147 -16.07 10.50 11.12
C PRO A 147 -15.76 11.41 9.94
N ALA A 148 -15.01 10.90 8.96
CA ALA A 148 -14.70 11.54 7.69
C ALA A 148 -15.70 11.06 6.63
N GLY A 149 -16.97 11.40 6.85
CA GLY A 149 -18.05 11.02 5.96
C GLY A 149 -18.53 9.58 6.13
N ALA A 150 -18.17 8.67 5.22
CA ALA A 150 -18.69 7.28 5.18
C ALA A 150 -17.79 6.30 5.92
N TRP A 151 -16.68 6.78 6.46
CA TRP A 151 -15.72 6.04 7.26
C TRP A 151 -15.04 6.98 8.25
N CYS A 152 -14.40 6.39 9.26
CA CYS A 152 -13.61 7.12 10.23
C CYS A 152 -12.21 7.39 9.70
N TRP A 153 -11.78 8.64 9.62
CA TRP A 153 -10.43 9.02 9.22
C TRP A 153 -10.07 10.38 9.82
N VAL A 154 -9.19 11.14 9.19
CA VAL A 154 -8.83 12.49 9.62
C VAL A 154 -9.94 13.48 9.22
N VAL A 155 -10.47 14.18 10.23
CA VAL A 155 -11.60 15.12 10.12
C VAL A 155 -11.23 16.32 9.24
N GLU A 156 -12.26 16.96 8.66
CA GLU A 156 -12.40 17.84 7.47
C GLU A 156 -11.38 18.97 7.18
N ASP A 157 -10.22 19.01 7.81
CA ASP A 157 -9.16 19.91 7.40
C ASP A 157 -8.40 19.35 6.20
N TRP A 158 -8.61 19.95 5.02
CA TRP A 158 -7.90 19.59 3.79
C TRP A 158 -6.37 19.63 3.98
N ARG A 159 -5.86 20.57 4.80
CA ARG A 159 -4.43 20.69 5.13
C ARG A 159 -3.90 19.47 5.87
N TRP A 160 -4.67 18.96 6.82
CA TRP A 160 -4.32 17.77 7.58
C TRP A 160 -4.34 16.53 6.68
N ARG A 161 -5.39 16.36 5.86
CA ARG A 161 -5.48 15.26 4.90
C ARG A 161 -4.36 15.27 3.88
N LEU A 162 -3.99 16.44 3.36
CA LEU A 162 -2.87 16.59 2.46
C LEU A 162 -1.53 16.32 3.14
N GLY A 163 -1.31 16.86 4.33
CA GLY A 163 -0.05 16.70 5.06
C GLY A 163 0.19 15.27 5.52
N ILE A 164 -0.85 14.57 5.99
CA ILE A 164 -0.73 13.24 6.59
C ILE A 164 -0.70 12.11 5.55
N TRP A 165 -1.30 12.32 4.38
CA TRP A 165 -1.47 11.23 3.42
C TRP A 165 -1.25 11.67 1.98
N TYR A 166 -2.13 12.50 1.41
CA TYR A 166 -2.13 12.72 -0.05
C TYR A 166 -0.83 13.33 -0.57
N GLY A 167 -0.26 14.33 0.12
CA GLY A 167 1.00 14.98 -0.26
C GLY A 167 2.17 13.99 -0.25
N PRO A 168 2.49 13.36 0.90
CA PRO A 168 3.55 12.36 0.97
C PRO A 168 3.33 11.18 0.01
N GLN A 169 2.09 10.70 -0.13
CA GLN A 169 1.74 9.62 -1.05
C GLN A 169 2.07 9.99 -2.50
N ILE A 170 1.63 11.17 -2.97
CA ILE A 170 1.93 11.64 -4.34
C ILE A 170 3.44 11.74 -4.57
N VAL A 171 4.16 12.37 -3.64
CA VAL A 171 5.62 12.52 -3.74
C VAL A 171 6.29 11.14 -3.82
N ALA A 172 5.89 10.20 -2.96
CA ALA A 172 6.40 8.84 -2.98
C ALA A 172 6.11 8.14 -4.32
N LEU A 173 4.89 8.25 -4.87
CA LEU A 173 4.53 7.64 -6.15
C LEU A 173 5.33 8.21 -7.32
N PHE A 174 5.56 9.53 -7.36
CA PHE A 174 6.41 10.15 -8.38
C PHE A 174 7.86 9.63 -8.29
N ILE A 175 8.41 9.54 -7.07
CA ILE A 175 9.75 8.98 -6.85
C ILE A 175 9.80 7.52 -7.31
N LEU A 176 8.82 6.69 -6.93
CA LEU A 176 8.73 5.30 -7.35
C LEU A 176 8.67 5.19 -8.86
N MET A 177 7.84 6.00 -9.53
CA MET A 177 7.73 6.01 -10.99
C MET A 177 9.07 6.32 -11.66
N ILE A 178 9.79 7.37 -11.21
CA ILE A 178 11.11 7.74 -11.74
C ILE A 178 12.09 6.57 -11.55
N VAL A 179 12.12 5.98 -10.36
CA VAL A 179 13.01 4.85 -10.04
C VAL A 179 12.69 3.63 -10.89
N TYR A 180 11.41 3.30 -11.09
CA TYR A 180 11.01 2.17 -11.95
C TYR A 180 11.36 2.39 -13.42
N ILE A 181 11.18 3.61 -13.94
CA ILE A 181 11.61 3.97 -15.31
C ILE A 181 13.13 3.81 -15.40
N TYR A 182 13.88 4.34 -14.44
CA TYR A 182 15.33 4.22 -14.40
C TYR A 182 15.81 2.76 -14.35
N ILE A 183 15.27 1.94 -13.44
CA ILE A 183 15.57 0.50 -13.35
C ILE A 183 15.26 -0.19 -14.69
N SER A 184 14.11 0.11 -15.29
CA SER A 184 13.70 -0.50 -16.56
C SER A 184 14.65 -0.11 -17.70
N CYS A 185 15.05 1.15 -17.79
CA CYS A 185 16.03 1.60 -18.78
C CYS A 185 17.41 0.95 -18.57
N VAL A 186 17.90 0.90 -17.33
CA VAL A 186 19.19 0.26 -17.01
C VAL A 186 19.14 -1.24 -17.29
N LEU A 187 18.04 -1.91 -16.96
CA LEU A 187 17.87 -3.32 -17.23
C LEU A 187 17.87 -3.59 -18.74
N SER A 188 17.12 -2.81 -19.53
CA SER A 188 17.11 -2.94 -21.00
C SER A 188 18.50 -2.76 -21.61
N ARG A 189 19.30 -1.80 -21.13
CA ARG A 189 20.69 -1.61 -21.56
C ARG A 189 21.58 -2.78 -21.19
N LYS A 190 21.49 -3.29 -19.96
CA LYS A 190 22.25 -4.45 -19.49
C LYS A 190 21.91 -5.72 -20.28
N VAL A 191 20.62 -5.93 -20.57
CA VAL A 191 20.16 -7.07 -21.37
C VAL A 191 20.75 -7.04 -22.78
N SER A 192 20.77 -5.88 -23.44
CA SER A 192 21.40 -5.72 -24.77
C SER A 192 22.91 -5.97 -24.74
N THR A 193 23.59 -5.69 -23.62
CA THR A 193 25.04 -5.94 -23.48
C THR A 193 25.36 -7.41 -23.23
N TRP A 194 24.42 -8.18 -22.68
CA TRP A 194 24.63 -9.58 -22.25
C TRP A 194 24.40 -10.62 -23.36
N GLU A 195 23.98 -10.20 -24.56
CA GLU A 195 23.72 -11.11 -25.69
C GLU A 195 24.96 -11.87 -26.21
N GLY A 196 26.17 -11.55 -25.73
CA GLY A 196 27.43 -12.17 -26.18
C GLY A 196 28.13 -13.11 -25.19
N THR A 197 27.74 -13.18 -23.90
CA THR A 197 28.42 -14.04 -22.90
C THR A 197 27.40 -14.87 -22.13
N TYR A 198 27.33 -16.17 -22.43
CA TYR A 198 26.43 -17.10 -21.74
C TYR A 198 26.98 -17.48 -20.37
N ASP A 199 26.38 -16.93 -19.32
CA ASP A 199 26.55 -17.41 -17.94
C ASP A 199 25.18 -17.84 -17.37
N PRO A 200 24.98 -19.13 -17.05
CA PRO A 200 23.70 -19.67 -16.61
C PRO A 200 23.19 -19.03 -15.29
N ASN A 201 24.08 -18.59 -14.40
CA ASN A 201 23.67 -17.95 -13.14
C ASN A 201 23.15 -16.53 -13.39
N THR A 202 23.80 -15.83 -14.32
CA THR A 202 23.47 -14.48 -14.73
C THR A 202 22.12 -14.45 -15.46
N GLU A 203 21.83 -15.42 -16.34
CA GLU A 203 20.54 -15.54 -17.01
C GLU A 203 19.40 -15.89 -16.03
N ARG A 204 19.62 -16.81 -15.07
CA ARG A 204 18.63 -17.12 -14.03
C ARG A 204 18.27 -15.87 -13.22
N THR A 205 19.26 -15.09 -12.79
CA THR A 205 19.06 -13.87 -12.01
C THR A 205 18.29 -12.82 -12.81
N LYS A 206 18.63 -12.66 -14.10
CA LYS A 206 17.92 -11.78 -15.03
C LYS A 206 16.44 -12.18 -15.19
N GLN A 207 16.16 -13.47 -15.30
CA GLN A 207 14.80 -13.97 -15.43
C GLN A 207 13.98 -13.70 -14.16
N LEU A 208 14.54 -13.99 -12.98
CA LEU A 208 13.90 -13.70 -11.70
C LEU A 208 13.60 -12.19 -11.53
N LEU A 209 14.57 -11.33 -11.84
CA LEU A 209 14.37 -9.87 -11.77
C LEU A 209 13.30 -9.39 -12.74
N LYS A 210 13.24 -9.95 -13.96
CA LYS A 210 12.23 -9.58 -14.95
C LYS A 210 10.83 -10.03 -14.51
N GLU A 211 10.73 -11.19 -13.89
CA GLU A 211 9.48 -11.71 -13.30
C GLU A 211 9.01 -10.84 -12.13
N ASP A 212 9.92 -10.38 -11.26
CA ASP A 212 9.59 -9.47 -10.15
C ASP A 212 9.19 -8.07 -10.66
N ILE A 213 9.87 -7.52 -11.68
CA ILE A 213 9.61 -6.15 -12.19
C ILE A 213 8.29 -6.07 -12.98
N ARG A 214 7.97 -7.11 -13.76
CA ARG A 214 6.83 -7.09 -14.68
C ARG A 214 5.49 -6.73 -14.01
N PRO A 215 5.07 -7.35 -12.89
CA PRO A 215 3.83 -6.98 -12.22
C PRO A 215 3.90 -5.60 -11.56
N LEU A 216 5.08 -5.20 -11.05
CA LEU A 216 5.22 -3.94 -10.31
C LEU A 216 5.33 -2.70 -11.23
N ARG A 217 5.68 -2.87 -12.51
CA ARG A 217 5.84 -1.73 -13.44
C ARG A 217 4.58 -0.92 -13.65
N LEU A 218 3.43 -1.59 -13.74
CA LEU A 218 2.14 -0.93 -13.97
C LEU A 218 1.57 -0.30 -12.69
N TYR A 219 2.03 -0.79 -11.53
CA TYR A 219 1.47 -0.44 -10.23
C TYR A 219 1.53 1.07 -9.94
N PRO A 220 2.68 1.77 -10.05
CA PRO A 220 2.74 3.22 -9.80
C PRO A 220 1.82 4.03 -10.71
N PHE A 221 1.67 3.64 -11.98
CA PHE A 221 0.82 4.36 -12.93
C PHE A 221 -0.66 4.20 -12.59
N VAL A 222 -1.09 2.97 -12.32
CA VAL A 222 -2.48 2.69 -11.91
C VAL A 222 -2.78 3.37 -10.58
N TYR A 223 -1.88 3.28 -9.62
CA TYR A 223 -2.07 3.86 -8.30
C TYR A 223 -2.09 5.40 -8.35
N LEU A 224 -1.23 6.02 -9.16
CA LEU A 224 -1.25 7.48 -9.38
C LEU A 224 -2.53 7.93 -10.05
N ALA A 225 -3.01 7.21 -11.07
CA ALA A 225 -4.29 7.51 -11.72
C ALA A 225 -5.48 7.41 -10.74
N ILE A 226 -5.52 6.37 -9.91
CA ILE A 226 -6.54 6.21 -8.86
C ILE A 226 -6.44 7.33 -7.83
N SER A 227 -5.22 7.73 -7.45
CA SER A 227 -4.98 8.72 -6.40
C SER A 227 -5.31 10.17 -6.81
N ILE A 228 -5.32 10.48 -8.10
CA ILE A 228 -5.68 11.82 -8.59
C ILE A 228 -7.18 12.09 -8.40
N PHE A 229 -8.03 11.07 -8.53
CA PHE A 229 -9.49 11.23 -8.46
C PHE A 229 -9.99 11.75 -7.10
N PRO A 230 -9.55 11.23 -5.93
CA PRO A 230 -9.91 11.77 -4.61
C PRO A 230 -9.38 13.16 -4.26
N ILE A 231 -8.45 13.72 -5.05
CA ILE A 231 -7.84 15.02 -4.77
C ILE A 231 -8.57 16.14 -5.53
N ILE A 232 -9.07 15.81 -6.72
CA ILE A 232 -9.80 16.75 -7.57
C ILE A 232 -11.25 16.93 -7.09
N ASN A 233 -11.81 15.93 -6.43
CA ASN A 233 -13.24 15.83 -6.08
C ASN A 233 -13.44 15.84 -4.57
#